data_AF-A0A067P863-F1
#
_entry.id   AF-A0A067P863-F1
#
_cell.length_a   1.000
_cell.length_b   1.000
_cell.length_c   1.000
_cell.angle_alpha   90.00
_cell.angle_beta   90.00
_cell.angle_gamma   90.00
#
_symmetry.space_group_name_H-M   'P 1'
#
loop_
_entity.id
_entity.type
_entity.pdbx_description
1 polymer ?
#
loop_
_entity_poly.entity_id
_entity_poly.type
_entity_poly.pdbx_seq_one_letter_code
_entity_poly.pdbx_strand_id
1 'polypeptide(L)'
;KYTGTLGQIHHRTDQLAATILAFAHFVLENTACHYMFADIQGMFSCSYDRNELGQTTLVLFDPMSHTPTKSSGLGDHGVDGIRDFIQSHQCNTICALLKLASPDVLQASLD
;
A
#
# COMPACT_ATOMS: atom_id res chain seq x y z
N LYS A 1 6.75 -6.79 -6.91
CA LYS A 1 6.52 -5.40 -6.46
C LYS A 1 5.09 -4.99 -6.84
N TYR A 2 4.41 -4.30 -5.93
CA TYR A 2 2.98 -3.97 -5.99
C TYR A 2 2.76 -2.45 -5.93
N THR A 3 3.52 -1.71 -5.11
CA THR A 3 3.54 -0.24 -5.11
C THR A 3 4.94 0.26 -5.42
N GLY A 4 5.06 1.48 -5.95
CA GLY A 4 6.33 2.18 -6.10
C GLY A 4 6.67 3.01 -4.85
N THR A 5 7.90 3.52 -4.78
CA THR A 5 8.30 4.52 -3.77
C THR A 5 7.69 5.89 -4.11
N LEU A 6 7.76 6.24 -5.40
CA LEU A 6 7.06 7.33 -6.04
C LEU A 6 6.42 6.76 -7.32
N GLY A 7 5.20 7.16 -7.61
CA GLY A 7 4.32 6.60 -8.61
C GLY A 7 3.70 5.26 -8.21
N GLN A 8 2.44 5.06 -8.55
CA GLN A 8 1.79 3.74 -8.44
C GLN A 8 2.13 2.84 -9.64
N ILE A 9 2.25 1.54 -9.37
CA ILE A 9 2.46 0.51 -10.40
C ILE A 9 1.11 -0.11 -10.75
N HIS A 10 0.58 0.20 -11.93
CA HIS A 10 -0.75 -0.26 -12.37
C HIS A 10 -0.73 -1.53 -13.24
N HIS A 11 0.42 -2.19 -13.41
CA HIS A 11 0.53 -3.32 -14.35
C HIS A 11 -0.21 -4.59 -13.89
N ARG A 12 -0.61 -4.68 -12.61
CA ARG A 12 -1.29 -5.85 -12.05
C ARG A 12 -2.70 -5.52 -11.60
N THR A 13 -3.67 -6.18 -12.23
CA THR A 13 -5.11 -6.02 -11.95
C THR A 13 -5.72 -7.23 -11.24
N ASP A 14 -4.89 -8.18 -10.81
CA ASP A 14 -5.35 -9.35 -10.06
C ASP A 14 -5.85 -8.99 -8.65
N GLN A 15 -6.74 -9.80 -8.08
CA GLN A 15 -7.38 -9.53 -6.79
C GLN A 15 -6.37 -9.38 -5.64
N LEU A 16 -5.23 -10.08 -5.71
CA LEU A 16 -4.17 -9.99 -4.71
C LEU A 16 -3.47 -8.64 -4.81
N ALA A 17 -3.11 -8.18 -6.02
CA ALA A 17 -2.58 -6.85 -6.22
C ALA A 17 -3.57 -5.75 -5.79
N ALA A 18 -4.86 -5.92 -6.11
CA ALA A 18 -5.92 -5.01 -5.67
C ALA A 18 -6.03 -4.95 -4.14
N THR A 19 -5.90 -6.09 -3.45
CA THR A 19 -5.91 -6.17 -1.99
C THR A 19 -4.72 -5.43 -1.38
N ILE A 20 -3.52 -5.58 -1.95
CA ILE A 20 -2.31 -4.91 -1.46
C ILE A 20 -2.38 -3.40 -1.68
N LEU A 21 -2.89 -2.96 -2.83
CA LEU A 21 -3.11 -1.54 -3.11
C LEU A 21 -4.14 -0.94 -2.15
N ALA A 22 -5.22 -1.66 -1.87
CA ALA A 22 -6.23 -1.24 -0.91
C ALA A 22 -5.69 -1.24 0.54
N PHE A 23 -4.76 -2.13 0.87
CA PHE A 23 -4.08 -2.13 2.16
C PHE A 23 -3.22 -0.87 2.37
N ALA A 24 -2.46 -0.44 1.35
CA ALA A 24 -1.71 0.82 1.42
C ALA A 24 -2.64 2.04 1.62
N HIS A 25 -3.76 2.07 0.90
CA HIS A 25 -4.79 3.09 1.07
C HIS A 25 -5.38 3.05 2.49
N PHE A 26 -5.81 1.88 2.95
CA PHE A 26 -6.37 1.71 4.29
C PHE A 26 -5.44 2.22 5.38
N VAL A 27 -4.12 1.94 5.29
CA VAL A 27 -3.14 2.43 6.27
C VAL A 27 -3.03 3.96 6.23
N LEU A 28 -3.02 4.55 5.04
CA LEU A 28 -2.98 6.00 4.90
C LEU A 28 -4.22 6.66 5.53
N GLU A 29 -5.42 6.15 5.24
CA GLU A 29 -6.66 6.66 5.81
C GLU A 29 -6.73 6.44 7.33
N ASN A 30 -6.46 5.22 7.81
CA ASN A 30 -6.59 4.85 9.21
C ASN A 30 -5.57 5.56 10.11
N THR A 31 -4.50 6.10 9.53
CA THR A 31 -3.53 6.95 10.24
C THR A 31 -3.78 8.44 10.03
N ALA A 32 -4.93 8.84 9.48
CA ALA A 32 -5.26 10.22 9.16
C ALA A 32 -4.13 10.91 8.38
N CYS A 33 -3.63 10.25 7.35
CA CYS A 33 -2.52 10.69 6.51
C CYS A 33 -1.16 10.88 7.20
N HIS A 34 -0.94 10.30 8.38
CA HIS A 34 0.36 10.38 9.08
C HIS A 34 1.35 9.28 8.69
N TYR A 35 0.89 8.19 8.07
CA TYR A 35 1.76 7.09 7.68
C TYR A 35 1.24 6.38 6.43
N MET A 36 2.11 6.12 5.48
CA MET A 36 1.76 5.44 4.23
C MET A 36 2.80 4.37 3.90
N PHE A 37 2.37 3.16 3.54
CA PHE A 37 3.28 2.13 3.03
C PHE A 37 3.53 2.29 1.54
N ALA A 38 4.80 2.45 1.18
CA ALA A 38 5.30 2.54 -0.19
C ALA A 38 6.21 1.34 -0.52
N ASP A 39 6.54 1.19 -1.80
CA ASP A 39 7.41 0.11 -2.29
C ASP A 39 7.09 -1.29 -1.76
N ILE A 40 5.79 -1.63 -1.71
CA ILE A 40 5.37 -2.93 -1.22
C ILE A 40 5.78 -3.97 -2.26
N GLN A 41 6.61 -4.90 -1.84
CA GLN A 41 7.04 -6.04 -2.63
C GLN A 41 6.83 -7.33 -1.85
N GLY A 42 6.75 -8.44 -2.57
CA GLY A 42 6.46 -9.73 -1.95
C GLY A 42 6.77 -10.89 -2.86
N MET A 43 6.87 -12.06 -2.23
CA MET A 43 7.18 -13.33 -2.85
C MET A 43 6.27 -14.39 -2.23
N PHE A 44 5.82 -15.34 -3.06
CA PHE A 44 5.12 -16.50 -2.56
C PHE A 44 6.12 -17.47 -1.91
N SER A 45 5.85 -17.80 -0.66
CA SER A 45 6.54 -18.86 0.07
C SER A 45 5.60 -20.04 0.21
N CYS A 46 6.06 -21.23 -0.15
CA CYS A 46 5.37 -22.47 0.14
C CYS A 46 5.92 -23.00 1.47
N SER A 47 5.11 -22.98 2.54
CA SER A 47 5.45 -23.74 3.73
C SER A 47 5.03 -25.19 3.52
N TYR A 48 6.00 -26.10 3.62
CA TYR A 48 5.71 -27.53 3.74
C TYR A 48 5.56 -27.82 5.23
N ASP A 49 4.37 -27.59 5.76
CA ASP A 49 4.06 -28.10 7.10
C ASP A 49 3.83 -29.61 6.98
N ARG A 50 4.43 -30.41 7.88
CA ARG A 50 4.59 -31.86 7.68
C ARG A 50 3.26 -32.64 7.58
N ASN A 51 2.12 -32.00 7.84
CA ASN A 51 0.81 -32.65 7.92
C ASN A 51 -0.33 -31.91 7.19
N GLU A 52 -0.09 -30.84 6.42
CA GLU A 52 -1.16 -30.14 5.66
C GLU A 52 -0.76 -29.87 4.22
N LEU A 53 -1.74 -29.86 3.30
CA LEU A 53 -1.55 -29.41 1.92
C LEU A 53 -0.82 -28.07 1.92
N GLY A 54 0.35 -28.02 1.28
CA GLY A 54 1.26 -26.87 1.34
C GLY A 54 0.51 -25.54 1.17
N GLN A 55 0.46 -24.75 2.24
CA GLN A 55 -0.17 -23.45 2.20
C GLN A 55 0.76 -22.48 1.46
N THR A 56 0.23 -21.85 0.41
CA THR A 56 0.95 -20.80 -0.31
C THR A 56 0.69 -19.47 0.39
N THR A 57 1.72 -18.92 1.04
CA THR A 57 1.63 -17.64 1.74
C THR A 57 2.35 -16.56 0.94
N LEU A 58 1.72 -15.41 0.73
CA LEU A 58 2.43 -14.24 0.24
C LEU A 58 3.17 -13.56 1.39
N VAL A 59 4.50 -13.56 1.34
CA VAL A 59 5.33 -12.82 2.29
C VAL A 59 5.67 -11.48 1.67
N LEU A 60 5.26 -10.40 2.33
CA LEU A 60 5.69 -9.04 2.01
C LEU A 60 7.00 -8.75 2.74
N PHE A 61 7.95 -8.11 2.07
CA PHE A 61 9.26 -7.80 2.63
C PHE A 61 9.73 -6.43 2.18
N ASP A 62 10.61 -5.83 2.98
CA ASP A 62 11.26 -4.54 2.70
C ASP A 62 10.27 -3.42 2.28
N PRO A 63 9.20 -3.17 3.05
CA PRO A 63 8.32 -2.03 2.76
C PRO A 63 9.05 -0.71 3.07
N MET A 64 8.88 0.27 2.21
CA MET A 64 9.19 1.66 2.54
C MET A 64 7.96 2.38 3.08
N SER A 65 8.14 3.58 3.61
CA SER A 65 7.03 4.39 4.07
C SER A 65 7.28 5.88 3.91
N HIS A 66 6.18 6.63 3.83
CA HIS A 66 6.19 8.08 3.87
C HIS A 66 5.53 8.58 5.14
N THR A 67 6.13 9.59 5.78
CA THR A 67 5.57 10.28 6.95
C THR A 67 5.64 11.79 6.78
N PRO A 68 4.67 12.59 7.24
CA PRO A 68 4.72 14.04 7.05
C PRO A 68 6.04 14.69 7.52
N THR A 69 6.67 14.13 8.54
CA THR A 69 7.92 14.61 9.15
C THR A 69 9.20 14.05 8.53
N LYS A 70 9.12 13.21 7.48
CA LYS A 70 10.26 12.53 6.85
C LYS A 70 11.10 11.69 7.83
N SER A 71 10.42 10.98 8.73
CA SER A 71 11.03 10.33 9.89
C SER A 71 11.07 8.79 9.83
N SER A 72 10.53 8.15 8.79
CA SER A 72 10.49 6.68 8.72
C SER A 72 11.73 6.02 8.12
N GLY A 73 12.66 6.80 7.56
CA GLY A 73 13.96 6.32 7.10
C GLY A 73 14.32 6.78 5.69
N LEU A 74 15.28 6.06 5.08
CA LEU A 74 15.73 6.35 3.73
C LEU A 74 14.62 6.03 2.73
N GLY A 75 14.36 6.96 1.80
CA GLY A 75 13.25 6.83 0.84
C GLY A 75 11.92 7.40 1.34
N ASP A 76 11.86 7.97 2.55
CA ASP A 76 10.72 8.77 3.01
C ASP A 76 10.72 10.13 2.30
N HIS A 77 9.83 10.27 1.32
CA HIS A 77 9.64 11.51 0.57
C HIS A 77 8.64 12.46 1.25
N GLY A 78 8.15 12.08 2.42
CA GLY A 78 7.21 12.81 3.24
C GLY A 78 5.89 13.10 2.56
N VAL A 79 5.35 14.29 2.81
CA VAL A 79 4.05 14.73 2.25
C VAL A 79 4.04 14.62 0.72
N ASP A 80 5.17 14.84 0.04
CA ASP A 80 5.24 14.73 -1.42
C ASP A 80 5.04 13.28 -1.89
N GLY A 81 5.60 12.30 -1.16
CA GLY A 81 5.36 10.87 -1.43
C GLY A 81 3.92 10.46 -1.16
N ILE A 82 3.31 11.00 -0.09
CA ILE A 82 1.89 10.75 0.21
C ILE A 82 0.99 11.36 -0.87
N ARG A 83 1.26 12.60 -1.28
CA ARG A 83 0.51 13.31 -2.31
C ARG A 83 0.60 12.58 -3.65
N ASP A 84 1.79 12.14 -4.03
CA ASP A 84 2.01 11.34 -5.23
C ASP A 84 1.18 10.04 -5.21
N PHE A 85 1.13 9.35 -4.06
CA PHE A 85 0.25 8.19 -3.89
C PHE A 85 -1.21 8.56 -4.11
N ILE A 86 -1.73 9.60 -3.45
CA ILE A 86 -3.14 10.00 -3.57
C ILE A 86 -3.49 10.34 -5.02
N GLN A 87 -2.62 11.07 -5.71
CA GLN A 87 -2.85 11.51 -7.09
C GLN A 87 -2.80 10.37 -8.11
N SER A 88 -1.94 9.37 -7.88
CA SER A 88 -1.79 8.23 -8.80
C SER A 88 -2.63 7.01 -8.40
N HIS A 89 -3.15 6.94 -7.17
CA HIS A 89 -3.97 5.82 -6.70
C HIS A 89 -5.33 5.79 -7.40
N GLN A 90 -5.64 4.63 -7.98
CA GLN A 90 -6.98 4.34 -8.50
C GLN A 90 -7.67 3.38 -7.54
N CYS A 91 -8.73 3.85 -6.88
CA CYS A 91 -9.54 3.00 -6.01
C CYS A 91 -10.06 1.80 -6.80
N ASN A 92 -9.90 0.61 -6.21
CA ASN A 92 -10.36 -0.64 -6.79
C ASN A 92 -11.56 -1.20 -6.00
N THR A 93 -12.08 -2.35 -6.43
CA THR A 93 -13.23 -3.00 -5.80
C THR A 93 -13.02 -3.26 -4.30
N ILE A 94 -11.80 -3.57 -3.86
CA ILE A 94 -11.50 -3.80 -2.43
C ILE A 94 -11.54 -2.49 -1.65
N CYS A 95 -11.03 -1.38 -2.20
CA CYS A 95 -11.17 -0.06 -1.57
C CYS A 95 -12.65 0.30 -1.35
N ALA A 96 -13.50 0.04 -2.36
CA ALA A 96 -14.93 0.29 -2.28
C ALA A 96 -15.64 -0.61 -1.25
N LEU A 97 -15.29 -1.90 -1.19
CA LEU A 97 -15.84 -2.84 -0.20
C LEU A 97 -15.46 -2.47 1.24
N LEU A 98 -14.22 -1.98 1.43
CA LEU A 98 -13.74 -1.47 2.71
C LEU A 98 -14.30 -0.07 3.03
N LYS A 99 -15.01 0.58 2.10
CA LYS A 99 -15.55 1.95 2.21
C LYS A 99 -14.47 2.98 2.53
N LEU A 100 -13.31 2.82 1.92
CA LEU A 100 -12.20 3.76 2.10
C LEU A 100 -12.54 5.13 1.52
N ALA A 101 -11.98 6.17 2.11
CA ALA A 101 -12.13 7.56 1.70
C ALA A 101 -11.76 7.74 0.22
N SER A 102 -12.37 8.72 -0.45
CA SER A 102 -11.93 9.08 -1.80
C SER A 102 -10.57 9.78 -1.76
N PRO A 103 -9.79 9.75 -2.85
CA PRO A 103 -8.56 10.52 -2.97
C PRO A 103 -8.74 12.01 -2.64
N ASP A 104 -9.88 12.60 -3.00
CA ASP A 104 -10.19 14.01 -2.67
C ASP A 104 -10.28 14.27 -1.15
N VAL A 105 -10.88 13.33 -0.40
CA VAL A 105 -11.00 13.43 1.06
C VAL A 105 -9.63 13.27 1.73
N LEU A 106 -8.80 12.35 1.24
CA LEU A 106 -7.43 12.18 1.72
C LEU A 106 -6.57 13.41 1.43
N GLN A 107 -6.71 13.98 0.23
CA GLN A 107 -5.98 15.18 -0.16
C GLN A 107 -6.31 16.36 0.76
N ALA A 108 -7.59 16.54 1.10
CA ALA A 108 -8.04 17.56 2.04
C ALA A 108 -7.57 17.32 3.48
N SER A 109 -7.14 16.10 3.82
CA SER A 109 -6.64 15.74 5.16
C SER A 109 -5.12 15.93 5.31
N LEU A 110 -4.40 16.23 4.22
CA LEU A 110 -2.97 16.50 4.21
C LEU A 110 -2.62 17.99 4.42
N ASP A 111 -3.58 18.88 4.17
CA ASP A 111 -3.46 20.34 4.28
C ASP A 111 -3.83 20.83 5.69
#